data_AF-A0A933MB66-F1
#
_entry.id   AF-A0A933MB66-F1
#
_cell.length_a   1.000
_cell.length_b   1.000
_cell.length_c   1.000
_cell.angle_alpha   90.00
_cell.angle_beta   90.00
_cell.angle_gamma   90.00
#
_symmetry.space_group_name_H-M   'P 1'
#
loop_
_entity.id
_entity.type
_entity.pdbx_description
1 polymer ?
#
loop_
_entity_poly.entity_id
_entity_poly.type
_entity_poly.pdbx_seq_one_letter_code
_entity_poly.pdbx_strand_id
1 'polypeptide(L)'
;MAAVTQGEWKEKNGKDGVKIRLVGNMCLVMIYQYWEDKYREEIAKSKRIAKDELMSDLFGDIRHFRNSIIHNNGRAISEVSRCKIPRWFTENDEIVMDAAKMDRLIDCIKSEIHGL
;
A
#
# COMPACT_ATOMS: atom_id res chain seq x y z
N MET A 1 -13.99 23.51 20.96
CA MET A 1 -12.98 23.25 19.90
C MET A 1 -11.73 24.05 20.24
N ALA A 2 -10.59 23.39 20.44
CA ALA A 2 -9.32 24.12 20.50
C ALA A 2 -9.04 24.74 19.12
N ALA A 3 -8.74 26.04 19.07
CA ALA A 3 -8.37 26.71 17.84
C ALA A 3 -6.98 26.23 17.43
N VAL A 4 -6.86 25.62 16.24
CA VAL A 4 -5.58 25.26 15.63
C VAL A 4 -4.98 26.51 14.98
N THR A 5 -3.70 26.75 15.22
CA THR A 5 -2.99 27.85 14.59
C THR A 5 -2.77 27.55 13.10
N GLN A 6 -2.60 28.60 12.29
CA GLN A 6 -2.28 28.42 10.86
C GLN A 6 -0.97 27.62 10.67
N GLY A 7 0.00 27.76 11.58
CA GLY A 7 1.25 26.99 11.57
C GLY A 7 1.03 25.50 11.76
N GLU A 8 0.30 25.10 12.81
CA GLU A 8 -0.03 23.70 13.07
C GLU A 8 -0.88 23.07 11.97
N TRP A 9 -1.77 23.85 11.34
CA TRP A 9 -2.54 23.38 10.21
C TRP A 9 -1.64 23.08 9.00
N LYS A 10 -0.72 23.99 8.68
CA LYS A 10 0.24 23.81 7.57
C LYS A 10 1.20 22.65 7.84
N GLU A 11 1.61 22.44 9.09
CA GLU A 11 2.46 21.30 9.46
C GLU A 11 1.72 19.96 9.28
N LYS A 12 0.46 19.88 9.72
CA LYS A 12 -0.33 18.64 9.66
C LYS A 12 -0.85 18.30 8.25
N ASN A 13 -1.06 19.30 7.39
CA ASN A 13 -1.64 19.16 6.05
C ASN A 13 -0.69 19.55 4.91
N GLY A 14 0.54 19.97 5.22
CA GLY A 14 1.57 20.24 4.23
C GLY A 14 2.00 18.97 3.51
N LYS A 15 2.84 19.08 2.47
CA LYS A 15 3.23 17.97 1.57
C LYS A 15 3.72 16.71 2.31
N ASP A 16 4.33 16.88 3.48
CA ASP A 16 4.84 15.79 4.32
C ASP A 16 4.07 15.64 5.65
N GLY A 17 2.94 16.31 5.80
CA GLY A 17 2.15 16.34 7.02
C GLY A 17 1.52 14.98 7.36
N VAL A 18 1.33 14.74 8.65
CA VAL A 18 0.78 13.48 9.20
C VAL A 18 -0.47 13.00 8.46
N LYS A 19 -1.34 13.93 8.03
CA LYS A 19 -2.58 13.58 7.33
C LYS A 19 -2.36 13.10 5.90
N ILE A 20 -1.39 13.67 5.18
CA ILE A 20 -1.07 13.20 3.82
C ILE A 20 -0.51 11.78 3.88
N ARG A 21 0.32 11.49 4.89
CA ARG A 21 0.84 10.14 5.12
C ARG A 21 -0.28 9.13 5.40
N LEU A 22 -1.26 9.51 6.22
CA LEU A 22 -2.44 8.68 6.47
C LEU A 22 -3.23 8.40 5.19
N VAL A 23 -3.47 9.43 4.36
CA VAL A 23 -4.19 9.27 3.08
C VAL A 23 -3.43 8.32 2.17
N GLY A 24 -2.12 8.49 2.00
CA GLY A 24 -1.31 7.59 1.18
C GLY A 24 -1.35 6.14 1.65
N ASN A 25 -1.26 5.92 2.96
CA ASN A 25 -1.35 4.58 3.55
C ASN A 25 -2.74 3.95 3.29
N MET A 26 -3.82 4.72 3.45
CA MET A 26 -5.17 4.23 3.18
C MET A 26 -5.42 3.98 1.69
N CYS A 27 -4.81 4.75 0.79
CA CYS A 27 -4.84 4.47 -0.65
C CYS A 27 -4.21 3.11 -0.96
N LEU A 28 -3.06 2.77 -0.36
CA LEU A 28 -2.43 1.45 -0.52
C LEU A 28 -3.36 0.32 -0.03
N VAL A 29 -3.99 0.50 1.13
CA VAL A 29 -4.95 -0.46 1.70
C VAL A 29 -6.11 -0.70 0.74
N MET A 30 -6.69 0.37 0.19
CA MET A 30 -7.80 0.29 -0.75
C MET A 30 -7.41 -0.42 -2.05
N ILE A 31 -6.22 -0.14 -2.60
CA ILE A 31 -5.69 -0.82 -3.79
C ILE A 31 -5.65 -2.34 -3.57
N TYR A 32 -5.11 -2.79 -2.43
CA TYR A 32 -5.07 -4.22 -2.11
C TYR A 32 -6.47 -4.81 -1.98
N GLN A 33 -7.41 -4.10 -1.35
CA GLN A 33 -8.78 -4.58 -1.19
C GLN A 33 -9.46 -4.80 -2.54
N TYR A 34 -9.31 -3.84 -3.47
CA TYR A 34 -9.84 -3.98 -4.83
C TYR A 34 -9.19 -5.12 -5.61
N TRP A 35 -7.89 -5.30 -5.47
CA TRP A 35 -7.19 -6.45 -6.04
C TRP A 35 -7.78 -7.76 -5.52
N GLU A 36 -7.81 -7.97 -4.21
CA GLU A 36 -8.14 -9.25 -3.61
C GLU A 36 -9.64 -9.59 -3.75
N ASP A 37 -10.53 -8.63 -3.61
CA ASP A 37 -11.99 -8.88 -3.63
C ASP A 37 -12.59 -8.94 -5.03
N LYS A 38 -11.96 -8.27 -6.00
CA LYS A 38 -12.54 -8.10 -7.34
C LYS A 38 -11.59 -8.53 -8.44
N TYR A 39 -10.47 -7.81 -8.62
CA TYR A 39 -9.69 -7.94 -9.84
C TYR A 39 -8.95 -9.29 -9.93
N ARG A 40 -8.46 -9.83 -8.82
CA ARG A 40 -7.81 -11.15 -8.78
C ARG A 40 -8.74 -12.26 -9.28
N GLU A 41 -10.00 -12.22 -8.84
CA GLU A 41 -11.04 -13.16 -9.26
C GLU A 41 -11.40 -12.99 -10.75
N GLU A 42 -11.60 -11.75 -11.20
CA GLU A 42 -11.92 -11.45 -12.61
C GLU A 42 -10.79 -11.91 -13.56
N ILE A 43 -9.54 -11.66 -13.19
CA ILE A 43 -8.37 -12.08 -13.98
C ILE A 43 -8.24 -13.60 -13.98
N ALA A 44 -8.36 -14.26 -12.82
CA ALA A 44 -8.31 -15.73 -12.73
C ALA A 44 -9.38 -16.40 -13.61
N LYS A 45 -10.62 -15.88 -13.58
CA LYS A 45 -11.71 -16.32 -14.46
C LYS A 45 -11.37 -16.20 -15.94
N SER A 46 -10.78 -15.09 -16.36
CA SER A 46 -10.37 -14.90 -17.77
C SER A 46 -9.31 -15.91 -18.22
N LYS A 47 -8.48 -16.39 -17.29
CA LYS A 47 -7.45 -17.42 -17.50
C LYS A 47 -7.94 -18.84 -17.27
N ARG A 48 -9.19 -19.02 -16.81
CA ARG A 48 -9.79 -20.32 -16.47
C ARG A 48 -9.00 -21.09 -15.40
N ILE A 49 -8.43 -20.37 -14.45
CA ILE A 49 -7.76 -20.93 -13.26
C ILE A 49 -8.55 -20.54 -12.00
N ALA A 50 -8.31 -21.22 -10.89
CA ALA A 50 -8.84 -20.79 -9.61
C ALA A 50 -8.15 -19.50 -9.13
N LYS A 51 -8.86 -18.68 -8.36
CA LYS A 51 -8.33 -17.42 -7.79
C LYS A 51 -7.02 -17.62 -7.04
N ASP A 52 -6.93 -18.71 -6.27
CA ASP A 52 -5.76 -19.03 -5.45
C ASP A 52 -4.55 -19.48 -6.28
N GLU A 53 -4.75 -19.87 -7.53
CA GLU A 53 -3.66 -20.18 -8.47
C GLU A 53 -3.06 -18.91 -9.09
N LEU A 54 -3.79 -17.79 -9.08
CA LEU A 54 -3.27 -16.50 -9.54
C LEU A 54 -2.39 -15.88 -8.44
N MET A 55 -1.08 -16.09 -8.57
CA MET A 55 -0.06 -15.60 -7.64
C MET A 55 0.60 -14.33 -8.18
N SER A 56 0.88 -13.39 -7.28
CA SER A 56 1.59 -12.14 -7.59
C SER A 56 2.52 -11.78 -6.44
N ASP A 57 3.81 -11.61 -6.74
CA ASP A 57 4.80 -11.15 -5.76
C ASP A 57 4.46 -9.73 -5.28
N LEU A 58 4.09 -8.83 -6.20
CA LEU A 58 3.74 -7.45 -5.85
C LEU A 58 2.52 -7.39 -4.92
N PHE A 59 1.42 -8.04 -5.26
CA PHE A 59 0.24 -7.99 -4.40
C PHE A 59 0.43 -8.77 -3.09
N GLY A 60 1.28 -9.81 -3.11
CA GLY A 60 1.76 -10.48 -1.90
C GLY A 60 2.51 -9.51 -0.97
N ASP A 61 3.39 -8.67 -1.52
CA ASP A 61 4.13 -7.67 -0.76
C ASP A 61 3.20 -6.55 -0.23
N ILE A 62 2.27 -6.06 -1.05
CA ILE A 62 1.27 -5.06 -0.66
C ILE A 62 0.41 -5.58 0.51
N ARG A 63 0.10 -6.88 0.56
CA ARG A 63 -0.60 -7.49 1.70
C ARG A 63 0.14 -7.25 3.02
N HIS A 64 1.46 -7.37 3.04
CA HIS A 64 2.27 -7.15 4.24
C HIS A 64 2.28 -5.68 4.66
N PHE A 65 2.33 -4.74 3.70
CA PHE A 65 2.17 -3.32 3.99
C PHE A 65 0.78 -3.00 4.56
N ARG A 66 -0.29 -3.54 3.95
CA ARG A 66 -1.67 -3.39 4.49
C ARG A 66 -1.76 -3.90 5.92
N ASN A 67 -1.23 -5.09 6.20
CA ASN A 67 -1.25 -5.66 7.55
C ASN A 67 -0.50 -4.77 8.55
N SER A 68 0.65 -4.23 8.14
CA SER A 68 1.42 -3.27 8.94
C SER A 68 0.60 -2.00 9.25
N ILE A 69 -0.08 -1.45 8.24
CA ILE A 69 -0.91 -0.24 8.38
C ILE A 69 -2.12 -0.48 9.28
N ILE A 70 -2.90 -1.53 9.03
CA ILE A 70 -4.19 -1.75 9.69
C ILE A 70 -4.05 -2.42 11.07
N HIS A 71 -3.07 -3.32 11.23
CA HIS A 71 -2.98 -4.17 12.42
C HIS A 71 -1.74 -3.92 13.26
N ASN A 72 -0.73 -3.19 12.77
CA ASN A 72 0.50 -2.90 13.50
C ASN A 72 0.78 -1.39 13.65
N ASN A 73 -0.27 -0.58 13.76
CA ASN A 73 -0.18 0.89 13.94
C ASN A 73 0.71 1.59 12.91
N GLY A 74 0.73 1.12 11.66
CA GLY A 74 1.60 1.69 10.63
C GLY A 74 3.07 1.29 10.75
N ARG A 75 3.45 0.33 11.59
CA ARG A 75 4.83 -0.17 11.67
C ARG A 75 5.00 -1.45 10.87
N ALA A 76 6.08 -1.52 10.10
CA ALA A 76 6.44 -2.68 9.30
C ALA A 76 6.62 -3.94 10.16
N ILE A 77 5.91 -5.01 9.80
CA ILE A 77 6.11 -6.36 10.37
C ILE A 77 7.36 -7.03 9.79
N SER A 78 7.84 -8.09 10.42
CA SER A 78 9.08 -8.80 10.02
C SER A 78 9.10 -9.25 8.55
N GLU A 79 7.93 -9.62 8.00
CA GLU A 79 7.74 -10.09 6.63
C GLU A 79 8.04 -9.01 5.60
N VAL A 80 7.89 -7.72 5.96
CA VAL A 80 8.21 -6.59 5.08
C VAL A 80 9.67 -6.61 4.66
N SER A 81 10.58 -7.06 5.52
CA SER A 81 12.01 -7.21 5.21
C SER A 81 12.28 -8.23 4.09
N ARG A 82 11.30 -9.09 3.76
CA ARG A 82 11.37 -10.10 2.70
C ARG A 82 10.66 -9.68 1.42
N CYS A 83 9.98 -8.53 1.41
CA CYS A 83 9.31 -8.03 0.22
C CYS A 83 10.32 -7.89 -0.93
N LYS A 84 9.90 -8.28 -2.13
CA LYS A 84 10.70 -8.20 -3.34
C LYS A 84 10.52 -6.83 -3.99
N ILE A 85 9.29 -6.32 -4.04
CA ILE A 85 8.91 -5.14 -4.80
C ILE A 85 7.75 -4.40 -4.10
N PRO A 86 7.93 -3.12 -3.74
CA PRO A 86 9.16 -2.35 -3.59
C PRO A 86 9.80 -2.46 -2.19
N ARG A 87 11.13 -2.46 -2.13
CA ARG A 87 11.92 -2.55 -0.87
C ARG A 87 12.11 -1.21 -0.18
N TRP A 88 11.02 -0.57 0.22
CA TRP A 88 11.08 0.76 0.86
C TRP A 88 11.27 0.73 2.36
N PHE A 89 10.90 -0.38 3.00
CA PHE A 89 10.80 -0.49 4.44
C PHE A 89 11.45 -1.79 4.90
N THR A 90 11.90 -1.79 6.14
CA THR A 90 12.38 -2.93 6.90
C THR A 90 11.60 -3.05 8.21
N GLU A 91 11.75 -4.15 8.93
CA GLU A 91 11.05 -4.39 10.19
C GLU A 91 11.11 -3.20 11.16
N ASN A 92 9.97 -2.85 11.75
CA ASN A 92 9.74 -1.72 12.67
C ASN A 92 9.77 -0.30 12.07
N ASP A 93 10.10 -0.14 10.78
CA ASP A 93 9.98 1.15 10.10
C ASP A 93 8.53 1.65 10.13
N GLU A 94 8.35 2.97 10.25
CA GLU A 94 7.04 3.59 10.02
C GLU A 94 6.73 3.54 8.51
N ILE A 95 5.63 2.88 8.16
CA ILE A 95 5.12 2.84 6.79
C ILE A 95 4.56 4.21 6.44
N VAL A 96 5.24 4.89 5.54
CA VAL A 96 4.84 6.19 5.01
C VAL A 96 4.79 6.13 3.50
N MET A 97 3.58 6.06 2.96
CA MET A 97 3.31 6.18 1.54
C MET A 97 3.17 7.65 1.15
N ASP A 98 4.30 8.27 0.80
CA ASP A 98 4.31 9.60 0.18
C ASP A 98 3.91 9.54 -1.31
N ALA A 99 3.83 10.71 -1.95
CA ALA A 99 3.46 10.82 -3.35
C ALA A 99 4.41 10.07 -4.30
N ALA A 100 5.73 10.15 -4.07
CA ALA A 100 6.71 9.50 -4.94
C ALA A 100 6.63 7.97 -4.84
N LYS A 101 6.42 7.44 -3.63
CA LYS A 101 6.16 6.01 -3.43
C LYS A 101 4.83 5.60 -4.06
N MET A 102 3.78 6.42 -3.97
CA MET A 102 2.50 6.11 -4.61
C MET A 102 2.63 6.06 -6.14
N ASP A 103 3.29 7.04 -6.76
CA ASP A 103 3.54 7.04 -8.20
C ASP A 103 4.28 5.77 -8.63
N ARG A 104 5.35 5.42 -7.89
CA ARG A 104 6.10 4.20 -8.16
C ARG A 104 5.29 2.92 -7.95
N LEU A 105 4.40 2.89 -6.95
CA LEU A 105 3.50 1.77 -6.71
C LEU A 105 2.56 1.55 -7.90
N ILE A 106 1.99 2.63 -8.45
CA ILE A 106 1.11 2.56 -9.62
C ILE A 106 1.86 2.02 -10.85
N ASP A 107 3.11 2.43 -11.07
CA ASP A 107 3.93 1.90 -12.16
C ASP A 107 4.23 0.40 -11.98
N CYS A 108 4.52 -0.03 -10.75
CA CYS A 108 4.68 -1.44 -10.42
C CYS A 108 3.39 -2.23 -10.71
N ILE A 109 2.23 -1.72 -10.30
CA ILE A 109 0.93 -2.37 -10.52
C ILE A 109 0.62 -2.51 -12.01
N LYS A 110 0.85 -1.45 -12.81
CA LYS A 110 0.66 -1.51 -14.26
C LYS A 110 1.53 -2.59 -14.90
N SER A 111 2.80 -2.66 -14.47
CA SER A 111 3.74 -3.65 -14.99
C SER A 111 3.34 -5.08 -14.61
N GLU A 112 2.92 -5.29 -13.36
CA GLU A 112 2.45 -6.57 -12.85
C GLU A 112 1.20 -7.04 -13.61
N ILE A 113 0.19 -6.18 -13.75
CA ILE A 113 -1.08 -6.55 -14.43
C ILE A 113 -0.84 -6.90 -15.89
N HIS A 114 0.07 -6.22 -16.60
CA HIS A 114 0.43 -6.62 -17.96
C HIS A 114 1.16 -7.97 -18.04
N GLY A 115 1.86 -8.35 -16.97
CA GLY A 115 2.59 -9.63 -16.90
C GLY A 115 1.72 -10.81 -16.46
N LEU A 116 0.57 -10.55 -15.81
CA LEU A 116 -0.37 -11.57 -15.37
C LEU A 116 -1.09 -12.21 -16.55
#